data_AF-A0A2A4TX05-F1
#
_entry.id   AF-A0A2A4TX05-F1
#
_cell.length_a   1.000
_cell.length_b   1.000
_cell.length_c   1.000
_cell.angle_alpha   90.00
_cell.angle_beta   90.00
_cell.angle_gamma   90.00
#
_symmetry.space_group_name_H-M   'P 1'
#
loop_
_entity.id
_entity.type
_entity.pdbx_description
1 polymer ?
#
loop_
_entity_poly.entity_id
_entity_poly.type
_entity_poly.pdbx_seq_one_letter_code
_entity_poly.pdbx_strand_id
1 'polypeptide(L)'
;MSIAQIDHVLATDKFYEILFEIMPETQAMFESTEAQKQMFSSALMSIGHWEFGDAQLLFYLETLGKKHKDLGLTTEHMQMGKRAFVEAIEVGGKDLSEDRKQYFINVFNELERMMGFGVS
;
A
#
# COMPACT_ATOMS: atom_id res chain seq x y z
N MET A 1 -14.27 24.44 3.80
CA MET A 1 -13.75 23.39 4.70
C MET A 1 -12.70 22.61 3.95
N SER A 2 -11.47 22.56 4.46
CA SER A 2 -10.46 21.63 3.93
C SER A 2 -10.84 20.23 4.41
N ILE A 3 -10.95 19.26 3.51
CA ILE A 3 -11.06 17.86 3.89
C ILE A 3 -9.72 17.47 4.51
N ALA A 4 -9.74 16.85 5.69
CA ALA A 4 -8.51 16.33 6.31
C ALA A 4 -7.87 15.33 5.33
N GLN A 5 -6.58 15.51 5.06
CA GLN A 5 -5.81 14.64 4.17
C GLN A 5 -4.94 13.71 5.01
N ILE A 6 -4.65 12.53 4.48
CA ILE A 6 -3.69 11.63 5.09
C ILE A 6 -2.29 12.26 5.02
N ASP A 7 -1.54 12.18 6.12
CA ASP A 7 -0.11 12.44 6.08
C ASP A 7 0.58 11.25 5.41
N HIS A 8 0.69 11.32 4.08
CA HIS A 8 1.22 10.26 3.24
C HIS A 8 2.72 10.00 3.47
N VAL A 9 3.48 11.01 3.90
CA VAL A 9 4.89 10.84 4.26
C VAL A 9 4.98 10.03 5.55
N LEU A 10 4.26 10.43 6.59
CA LEU A 10 4.23 9.70 7.86
C LEU A 10 3.69 8.28 7.71
N ALA A 11 2.61 8.09 6.94
CA ALA A 11 2.07 6.77 6.65
C ALA A 11 3.09 5.89 5.91
N THR A 12 3.79 6.43 4.92
CA THR A 12 4.82 5.69 4.18
C THR A 12 5.99 5.29 5.08
N ASP A 13 6.49 6.20 5.91
CA ASP A 13 7.57 5.89 6.83
C ASP A 13 7.17 4.82 7.83
N LYS A 14 5.96 4.93 8.40
CA LYS A 14 5.44 3.95 9.34
C LYS A 14 5.21 2.59 8.70
N PHE A 15 4.75 2.54 7.45
CA PHE A 15 4.60 1.29 6.72
C PHE A 15 5.92 0.50 6.68
N TYR A 16 7.02 1.14 6.27
CA TYR A 16 8.32 0.46 6.18
C TYR A 16 8.92 0.14 7.55
N GLU A 17 8.76 1.03 8.53
CA GLU A 17 9.18 0.78 9.90
C GLU A 17 8.51 -0.49 10.44
N ILE A 18 7.18 -0.57 10.35
CA ILE A 18 6.40 -1.71 10.84
C ILE A 18 6.69 -2.98 10.02
N LEU A 19 6.77 -2.88 8.68
CA LEU A 19 7.06 -4.02 7.82
C LEU A 19 8.40 -4.67 8.17
N PHE A 20 9.44 -3.86 8.39
CA PHE A 20 10.77 -4.37 8.72
C PHE A 20 10.90 -4.79 10.19
N GLU A 21 10.03 -4.31 11.07
CA GLU A 21 9.94 -4.83 12.43
C GLU A 21 9.28 -6.23 12.46
N ILE A 22 8.17 -6.42 11.73
CA ILE A 22 7.43 -7.68 11.73
C ILE A 22 8.06 -8.75 10.82
N MET A 23 8.78 -8.34 9.78
CA MET A 23 9.37 -9.23 8.78
C MET A 23 10.71 -8.67 8.26
N PRO A 24 11.77 -8.65 9.09
CA PRO A 24 13.05 -7.99 8.77
C PRO A 24 13.70 -8.47 7.47
N GLU A 25 13.50 -9.73 7.10
CA GLU A 25 14.02 -10.33 5.87
C GLU A 25 13.51 -9.63 4.60
N THR A 26 12.34 -8.97 4.65
CA THR A 26 11.81 -8.22 3.51
C THR A 26 12.65 -7.01 3.16
N GLN A 27 13.45 -6.48 4.08
CA GLN A 27 14.34 -5.36 3.80
C GLN A 27 15.31 -5.68 2.65
N ALA A 28 15.79 -6.92 2.57
CA ALA A 28 16.69 -7.37 1.51
C ALA A 28 16.00 -7.51 0.14
N MET A 29 14.66 -7.49 0.09
CA MET A 29 13.89 -7.55 -1.15
C MET A 29 13.81 -6.20 -1.87
N PHE A 30 14.20 -5.11 -1.19
CA PHE A 30 14.20 -3.76 -1.77
C PHE A 30 15.61 -3.34 -2.17
N GLU A 31 15.84 -3.15 -3.47
CA GLU A 31 17.13 -2.61 -3.97
C GLU A 31 17.40 -1.19 -3.42
N SER A 32 16.34 -0.40 -3.24
CA SER A 32 16.39 0.91 -2.59
C SER A 32 15.08 1.19 -1.84
N THR A 33 15.13 1.14 -0.51
CA THR A 33 13.98 1.49 0.33
C THR A 33 13.51 2.93 0.07
N GLU A 34 14.41 3.87 -0.17
CA GLU A 34 14.05 5.28 -0.40
C GLU A 34 13.27 5.47 -1.71
N ALA A 35 13.73 4.85 -2.80
CA ALA A 35 12.99 4.88 -4.07
C ALA A 35 11.61 4.22 -3.92
N GLN A 36 11.51 3.15 -3.14
CA GLN A 36 10.25 2.49 -2.89
C GLN A 36 9.30 3.33 -2.04
N LYS A 37 9.80 4.03 -1.01
CA LYS A 37 9.03 5.01 -0.23
C LYS A 37 8.43 6.09 -1.12
N GLN A 38 9.21 6.64 -2.06
CA GLN A 38 8.71 7.66 -2.98
C GLN A 38 7.58 7.13 -3.89
N MET A 39 7.74 5.90 -4.41
CA MET A 39 6.69 5.25 -5.20
C MET A 39 5.43 5.00 -4.37
N PHE A 40 5.58 4.50 -3.15
CA PHE A 40 4.46 4.18 -2.26
C PHE A 40 3.71 5.43 -1.81
N SER A 41 4.44 6.48 -1.43
CA SER A 41 3.90 7.79 -1.10
C SER A 41 3.10 8.37 -2.28
N SER A 42 3.63 8.25 -3.50
CA SER A 42 2.94 8.71 -4.71
C SER A 42 1.66 7.91 -4.99
N ALA A 43 1.68 6.60 -4.75
CA ALA A 43 0.49 5.76 -4.85
C ALA A 43 -0.57 6.19 -3.82
N LEU A 44 -0.19 6.41 -2.56
CA LEU A 44 -1.09 6.88 -1.50
C LEU A 44 -1.76 8.22 -1.83
N MET A 45 -1.01 9.17 -2.40
CA MET A 45 -1.58 10.44 -2.87
C MET A 45 -2.60 10.21 -4.00
N SER A 46 -2.34 9.24 -4.87
CA SER A 46 -3.17 8.95 -6.04
C SER A 46 -4.45 8.19 -5.70
N ILE A 47 -4.50 7.47 -4.57
CA ILE A 47 -5.69 6.72 -4.10
C ILE A 47 -6.94 7.62 -4.03
N GLY A 48 -6.79 8.90 -3.71
CA GLY A 48 -7.92 9.84 -3.67
C GLY A 48 -8.53 10.16 -5.04
N HIS A 49 -7.87 9.78 -6.13
CA HIS A 49 -8.21 10.12 -7.51
C HIS A 49 -8.40 8.88 -8.41
N TRP A 50 -8.32 7.67 -7.86
CA TRP A 50 -8.44 6.46 -8.67
C TRP A 50 -9.90 6.16 -9.01
N GLU A 51 -10.18 6.16 -10.32
CA GLU A 51 -11.42 5.63 -10.88
C GLU A 51 -11.25 4.14 -11.13
N PHE A 52 -11.76 3.32 -10.19
CA PHE A 52 -11.81 1.87 -10.37
C PHE A 52 -12.64 1.54 -11.63
N GLY A 53 -12.00 0.90 -12.61
CA GLY A 53 -12.61 0.60 -13.92
C GLY A 53 -11.83 1.15 -15.12
N ASP A 54 -10.82 1.99 -14.91
CA ASP A 54 -9.88 2.37 -15.96
C ASP A 54 -9.05 1.15 -16.43
N ALA A 55 -9.19 0.79 -17.70
CA ALA A 55 -8.48 -0.31 -18.32
C ALA A 55 -6.95 -0.16 -18.25
N GLN A 56 -6.43 1.07 -18.27
CA GLN A 56 -4.99 1.32 -18.16
C GLN A 56 -4.49 1.04 -16.74
N LEU A 57 -5.26 1.44 -15.73
CA LEU A 57 -4.96 1.15 -14.33
C LEU A 57 -4.98 -0.36 -14.08
N LEU A 58 -5.97 -1.08 -14.60
CA LEU A 58 -6.05 -2.54 -14.49
C LEU A 58 -4.83 -3.22 -15.11
N PHE A 59 -4.47 -2.88 -16.35
CA PHE A 59 -3.29 -3.44 -17.02
C PHE A 59 -1.99 -3.15 -16.27
N TYR A 60 -1.85 -1.94 -15.72
CA TYR A 60 -0.71 -1.55 -14.91
C TYR A 60 -0.62 -2.40 -13.63
N LEU A 61 -1.73 -2.58 -12.91
CA LEU A 61 -1.78 -3.36 -11.67
C LEU A 61 -1.52 -4.85 -11.91
N GLU A 62 -2.02 -5.43 -13.00
CA GLU A 62 -1.69 -6.80 -13.40
C GLU A 62 -0.19 -6.97 -13.67
N THR A 63 0.41 -6.03 -14.41
CA THR A 63 1.84 -6.01 -14.69
C THR A 63 2.66 -5.87 -13.40
N LEU A 64 2.22 -5.01 -12.48
CA LEU A 64 2.84 -4.82 -11.18
C LEU A 64 2.76 -6.10 -10.34
N GLY A 65 1.61 -6.75 -10.31
CA GLY A 65 1.40 -8.04 -9.64
C GLY A 65 2.31 -9.14 -10.17
N LYS A 66 2.52 -9.21 -11.50
CA LYS A 66 3.49 -10.13 -12.10
C LYS A 66 4.90 -9.87 -11.61
N LYS A 67 5.35 -8.61 -11.59
CA LYS A 67 6.68 -8.25 -11.07
C LYS A 67 6.84 -8.65 -9.59
N HIS A 68 5.81 -8.46 -8.77
CA HIS A 68 5.84 -8.88 -7.37
C HIS A 68 6.03 -10.40 -7.25
N LYS A 69 5.34 -11.18 -8.09
CA LYS A 69 5.51 -12.65 -8.14
C LYS A 69 6.90 -13.07 -8.62
N ASP A 70 7.44 -12.40 -9.63
CA ASP A 70 8.78 -12.67 -10.16
C ASP A 70 9.88 -12.36 -9.13
N LEU A 71 9.62 -11.43 -8.19
CA LEU A 71 10.47 -11.12 -7.03
C LEU A 71 10.30 -12.11 -5.86
N GLY A 72 9.45 -13.13 -6.01
CA GLY A 72 9.23 -14.16 -4.99
C GLY A 72 8.29 -13.73 -3.86
N LEU A 73 7.44 -12.71 -4.06
CA LEU A 73 6.46 -12.35 -3.03
C LEU A 73 5.42 -13.46 -2.86
N THR A 74 5.25 -13.89 -1.62
CA THR A 74 4.29 -14.91 -1.21
C THR A 74 3.01 -14.25 -0.68
N THR A 75 1.95 -15.04 -0.52
CA THR A 75 0.74 -14.58 0.17
C THR A 75 1.02 -14.10 1.59
N GLU A 76 1.98 -14.72 2.28
CA GLU A 76 2.39 -14.32 3.63
C GLU A 76 3.04 -12.92 3.63
N HIS A 77 3.91 -12.62 2.67
CA HIS A 77 4.48 -11.28 2.50
C HIS A 77 3.38 -10.23 2.29
N MET A 78 2.37 -10.54 1.48
CA MET A 78 1.25 -9.64 1.25
C MET A 78 0.40 -9.43 2.51
N GLN A 79 0.13 -10.49 3.26
CA GLN A 79 -0.59 -10.40 4.54
C GLN A 79 0.15 -9.53 5.56
N MET A 80 1.48 -9.67 5.67
CA MET A 80 2.28 -8.83 6.56
C MET A 80 2.35 -7.39 6.07
N GLY A 81 2.49 -7.17 4.75
CA GLY A 81 2.38 -5.85 4.13
C GLY A 81 1.04 -5.18 4.45
N LYS A 82 -0.08 -5.90 4.34
CA LYS A 82 -1.40 -5.39 4.69
C LYS A 82 -1.50 -5.00 6.17
N ARG A 83 -0.94 -5.81 7.08
CA ARG A 83 -0.92 -5.47 8.50
C ARG A 83 -0.15 -4.18 8.75
N ALA A 84 1.06 -4.06 8.18
CA ALA A 84 1.87 -2.84 8.27
C ALA A 84 1.14 -1.63 7.69
N PHE A 85 0.38 -1.82 6.60
CA PHE A 85 -0.43 -0.78 5.99
C PHE A 85 -1.53 -0.27 6.91
N VAL A 86 -2.32 -1.17 7.50
CA VAL A 86 -3.41 -0.77 8.41
C VAL A 86 -2.87 0.05 9.58
N GLU A 87 -1.80 -0.41 10.22
CA GLU A 87 -1.15 0.31 11.32
C GLU A 87 -0.57 1.66 10.87
N ALA A 88 -0.02 1.75 9.66
CA ALA A 88 0.45 3.00 9.08
C ALA A 88 -0.68 4.01 8.81
N ILE A 89 -1.86 3.55 8.37
CA ILE A 89 -3.04 4.40 8.17
C ILE A 89 -3.56 4.95 9.50
N GLU A 90 -3.50 4.18 10.59
CA GLU A 90 -3.88 4.69 11.92
C GLU A 90 -2.99 5.85 12.36
N VAL A 91 -1.68 5.78 12.08
CA VAL A 91 -0.74 6.82 12.46
C VAL A 91 -0.80 8.03 11.52
N GLY A 92 -0.69 7.82 10.20
CA GLY A 92 -0.71 8.90 9.21
C GLY A 92 -2.10 9.52 9.01
N GLY A 93 -3.15 8.81 9.38
CA GLY A 93 -4.55 9.22 9.30
C GLY A 93 -5.16 9.63 10.64
N LYS A 94 -4.35 9.97 11.65
CA LYS A 94 -4.83 10.28 13.02
C LYS A 94 -5.96 11.32 13.10
N ASP A 95 -5.98 12.25 12.14
CA ASP A 95 -6.96 13.36 12.06
C ASP A 95 -8.11 13.06 11.09
N LEU A 96 -8.13 11.87 10.48
CA LEU A 96 -9.18 11.39 9.58
C LEU A 96 -10.31 10.72 10.36
N SER A 97 -11.51 10.73 9.80
CA SER A 97 -12.59 9.87 10.30
C SER A 97 -12.28 8.40 10.04
N GLU A 98 -12.89 7.52 10.84
CA GLU A 98 -12.78 6.06 10.67
C GLU A 98 -13.23 5.61 9.26
N ASP A 99 -14.31 6.19 8.73
CA ASP A 99 -14.75 5.91 7.35
C ASP A 99 -13.67 6.25 6.31
N ARG A 100 -12.90 7.32 6.55
CA ARG A 100 -11.86 7.75 5.63
C ARG A 100 -10.61 6.87 5.75
N LYS A 101 -10.25 6.42 6.95
CA LYS A 101 -9.20 5.40 7.14
C LYS A 101 -9.60 4.08 6.48
N GLN A 102 -10.84 3.64 6.69
CA GLN A 102 -11.38 2.42 6.11
C GLN A 102 -11.41 2.48 4.58
N TYR A 103 -11.65 3.65 3.99
CA TYR A 103 -11.52 3.85 2.54
C TYR A 103 -10.11 3.49 2.03
N PHE A 104 -9.04 3.98 2.66
CA PHE A 104 -7.67 3.62 2.25
C PHE A 104 -7.40 2.12 2.36
N ILE A 105 -7.87 1.49 3.46
CA ILE A 105 -7.74 0.05 3.67
C ILE A 105 -8.48 -0.74 2.59
N ASN A 106 -9.68 -0.31 2.22
CA ASN A 106 -10.47 -0.95 1.17
C ASN A 106 -9.81 -0.81 -0.21
N VAL A 107 -9.24 0.36 -0.51
CA VAL A 107 -8.48 0.56 -1.75
C VAL A 107 -7.26 -0.34 -1.80
N PHE A 108 -6.51 -0.46 -0.70
CA PHE A 108 -5.37 -1.38 -0.64
C PHE A 108 -5.80 -2.84 -0.89
N ASN A 109 -6.90 -3.29 -0.29
CA ASN A 109 -7.44 -4.63 -0.56
C ASN A 109 -7.80 -4.84 -2.03
N GLU A 110 -8.35 -3.82 -2.68
CA GLU A 110 -8.70 -3.89 -4.10
C GLU A 110 -7.45 -3.94 -4.98
N LEU A 111 -6.42 -3.15 -4.65
CA LEU A 111 -5.12 -3.23 -5.32
C LEU A 111 -4.52 -4.63 -5.23
N GLU A 112 -4.49 -5.23 -4.04
CA GLU A 112 -3.97 -6.58 -3.85
C GLU A 112 -4.73 -7.60 -4.70
N ARG A 113 -6.06 -7.45 -4.79
CA ARG A 113 -6.91 -8.28 -5.66
C ARG A 113 -6.54 -8.12 -7.13
N MET A 114 -6.43 -6.88 -7.62
CA MET A 114 -6.08 -6.56 -9.01
C MET A 114 -4.65 -7.01 -9.37
N MET A 115 -3.72 -7.00 -8.40
CA MET A 115 -2.38 -7.57 -8.56
C MET A 115 -2.37 -9.11 -8.50
N GLY A 116 -3.50 -9.75 -8.23
CA GLY A 116 -3.64 -11.20 -8.17
C GLY A 116 -3.06 -11.82 -6.89
N PHE A 117 -3.12 -11.09 -5.78
CA PHE A 117 -2.79 -11.53 -4.40
C PHE A 117 -4.00 -11.54 -3.46
N GLY A 118 -5.14 -11.00 -3.88
CA GLY A 118 -6.37 -11.02 -3.08
C GLY A 118 -6.80 -12.45 -2.74
N VAL A 119 -7.10 -12.69 -1.47
CA VAL A 119 -7.72 -13.94 -1.02
C VAL A 119 -9.20 -13.89 -1.43
N SER A 120 -9.67 -14.94 -2.10
CA SER A 120 -11.09 -15.21 -2.40
C SER A 120 -11.91 -15.43 -1.13
#